data_AF-A0A183FQ21-F1
#
_entry.id   AF-A0A183FQ21-F1
#
_cell.length_a   1.000
_cell.length_b   1.000
_cell.length_c   1.000
_cell.angle_alpha   90.00
_cell.angle_beta   90.00
_cell.angle_gamma   90.00
#
_symmetry.space_group_name_H-M   'P 1'
#
loop_
_entity.id
_entity.type
_entity.pdbx_description
1 polymer ?
#
loop_
_entity_poly.entity_id
_entity_poly.type
_entity_poly.pdbx_seq_one_letter_code
_entity_poly.pdbx_strand_id
1 'polypeptide(L)'
;MYRFVSTMLDENKEIREYTKFCLRDVLLQQFPDLFSSHFIECLMYFNNVSVSCERDAEIVDPSQRVSLHGSKNEEGRMTIYKFMLSTFDDRLKFTLMAHICTQIICPIMSGKLNYEDPCVFALLKDSLVVMSLKEIKLNMDVGKGPDEEEEPPALVVVIDSTFIQAAAKEMIKETFRKAMIEYVMPALLDLRVFLTEKRSSLRGPLYSIFR
;
A
#
# COMPACT_ATOMS: atom_id res chain seq x y z
N MET A 1 -12.59 -9.45 6.92
CA MET A 1 -12.13 -8.08 6.65
C MET A 1 -12.65 -7.52 5.32
N TYR A 2 -12.39 -8.17 4.17
CA TYR A 2 -12.68 -7.64 2.83
C TYR A 2 -14.11 -7.15 2.60
N ARG A 3 -15.10 -7.93 3.07
CA ARG A 3 -16.53 -7.58 2.99
C ARG A 3 -16.86 -6.30 3.75
N PHE A 4 -16.23 -6.07 4.90
CA PHE A 4 -16.49 -4.88 5.68
C PHE A 4 -15.85 -3.66 5.03
N VAL A 5 -14.60 -3.80 4.57
CA VAL A 5 -13.89 -2.75 3.83
C VAL A 5 -14.64 -2.35 2.55
N SER A 6 -15.26 -3.29 1.83
CA SER A 6 -16.04 -2.97 0.63
C SER A 6 -17.30 -2.13 0.90
N THR A 7 -17.84 -2.14 2.13
CA THR A 7 -18.99 -1.27 2.49
C THR A 7 -18.64 0.22 2.48
N MET A 8 -17.35 0.58 2.38
CA MET A 8 -16.95 1.96 2.08
C MET A 8 -17.43 2.44 0.70
N LEU A 9 -17.87 1.52 -0.17
CA LEU A 9 -18.42 1.79 -1.49
C LEU A 9 -19.95 1.68 -1.53
N ASP A 10 -20.62 1.56 -0.38
CA ASP A 10 -22.08 1.46 -0.29
C ASP A 10 -22.76 2.68 -0.94
N GLU A 11 -23.95 2.53 -1.51
CA GLU A 11 -24.69 3.65 -2.12
C GLU A 11 -25.16 4.66 -1.07
N ASN A 12 -25.48 4.20 0.13
CA ASN A 12 -25.90 5.04 1.25
C ASN A 12 -24.69 5.73 1.90
N LYS A 13 -24.72 7.07 1.90
CA LYS A 13 -23.66 7.91 2.48
C LYS A 13 -23.46 7.64 3.98
N GLU A 14 -24.53 7.44 4.74
CA GLU A 14 -24.45 7.19 6.18
C GLU A 14 -23.71 5.88 6.47
N ILE A 15 -23.99 4.84 5.69
CA ILE A 15 -23.29 3.55 5.78
C ILE A 15 -21.81 3.74 5.47
N ARG A 16 -21.46 4.44 4.38
CA ARG A 16 -20.06 4.70 4.02
C ARG A 16 -19.29 5.43 5.13
N GLU A 17 -19.86 6.50 5.66
CA GLU A 17 -19.20 7.31 6.70
C GLU A 17 -19.09 6.55 8.02
N TYR A 18 -20.13 5.79 8.39
CA TYR A 18 -20.09 4.94 9.57
C TYR A 18 -19.04 3.83 9.43
N THR A 19 -18.95 3.18 8.27
CA THR A 19 -17.90 2.19 7.99
C THR A 19 -16.51 2.80 8.12
N LYS A 20 -16.27 4.00 7.56
CA LYS A 20 -14.96 4.67 7.69
C LYS A 20 -14.61 4.95 9.15
N PHE A 21 -15.58 5.43 9.94
CA PHE A 21 -15.43 5.64 11.38
C PHE A 21 -15.08 4.32 12.09
N CYS A 22 -15.86 3.26 11.88
CA CYS A 22 -15.58 1.96 12.49
C CYS A 22 -14.21 1.40 12.11
N LEU A 23 -13.81 1.54 10.84
CA LEU A 23 -12.53 1.04 10.35
C LEU A 23 -11.34 1.79 10.96
N ARG A 24 -11.36 3.12 10.97
CA ARG A 24 -10.22 3.94 11.40
C ARG A 24 -10.23 4.23 12.90
N ASP A 25 -11.38 4.59 13.44
CA ASP A 25 -11.50 5.16 14.78
C ASP A 25 -11.87 4.09 15.83
N VAL A 26 -12.20 2.86 15.41
CA VAL A 26 -12.47 1.72 16.30
C VAL A 26 -11.53 0.54 16.03
N LEU A 27 -11.61 -0.07 14.83
CA LEU A 27 -10.89 -1.30 14.52
C LEU A 27 -9.39 -1.09 14.42
N LEU A 28 -8.93 -0.03 13.75
CA LEU A 28 -7.49 0.25 13.66
C LEU A 28 -6.88 0.59 15.03
N GLN A 29 -7.65 1.18 15.96
CA GLN A 29 -7.19 1.43 17.33
C GLN A 29 -6.99 0.11 18.11
N GLN A 30 -7.86 -0.88 17.87
CA GLN A 30 -7.77 -2.20 18.50
C GLN A 30 -6.72 -3.10 17.83
N PHE A 31 -6.55 -2.94 16.51
CA PHE A 31 -5.68 -3.75 15.67
C PHE A 31 -4.83 -2.83 14.78
N PRO A 32 -3.71 -2.27 15.29
CA PRO A 32 -2.91 -1.28 14.57
C PRO A 32 -2.37 -1.76 13.22
N ASP A 33 -2.13 -3.06 13.08
CA ASP A 33 -1.61 -3.67 11.86
C ASP A 33 -2.72 -4.12 10.89
N LEU A 34 -4.00 -3.86 11.18
CA LEU A 34 -5.14 -4.37 10.40
C LEU A 34 -4.99 -4.13 8.89
N PHE A 35 -4.63 -2.91 8.49
CA PHE A 35 -4.48 -2.58 7.07
C PHE A 35 -3.14 -3.02 6.51
N SER A 36 -2.05 -2.91 7.26
CA SER A 36 -0.71 -3.27 6.79
C SER A 36 -0.56 -4.79 6.59
N SER A 37 -1.12 -5.60 7.48
CA SER A 37 -1.09 -7.06 7.38
C SER A 37 -1.92 -7.62 6.23
N HIS A 38 -3.01 -6.95 5.84
CA HIS A 38 -3.94 -7.49 4.85
C HIS A 38 -3.97 -6.72 3.51
N PHE A 39 -3.10 -5.72 3.30
CA PHE A 39 -3.14 -4.90 2.08
C PHE A 39 -2.92 -5.72 0.80
N ILE A 40 -1.93 -6.64 0.81
CA ILE A 40 -1.65 -7.51 -0.34
C ILE A 40 -2.82 -8.46 -0.60
N GLU A 41 -3.41 -9.02 0.46
CA GLU A 41 -4.58 -9.88 0.33
C GLU A 41 -5.79 -9.12 -0.22
N CYS A 42 -5.99 -7.85 0.17
CA CYS A 42 -6.98 -6.96 -0.43
C CYS A 42 -6.74 -6.76 -1.93
N LEU A 43 -5.51 -6.49 -2.36
CA LEU A 43 -5.15 -6.35 -3.78
C LEU A 43 -5.53 -7.60 -4.57
N MET A 44 -5.17 -8.78 -4.06
CA MET A 44 -5.46 -10.07 -4.69
C MET A 44 -6.96 -10.39 -4.70
N TYR A 45 -7.62 -10.29 -3.54
CA TYR A 45 -9.04 -10.61 -3.37
C TYR A 45 -9.93 -9.74 -4.26
N PHE A 46 -9.70 -8.42 -4.29
CA PHE A 46 -10.52 -7.52 -5.11
C PHE A 46 -10.25 -7.65 -6.61
N ASN A 47 -9.10 -8.18 -7.02
CA ASN A 47 -8.81 -8.53 -8.41
C ASN A 47 -9.15 -10.00 -8.75
N ASN A 48 -9.78 -10.75 -7.83
CA ASN A 48 -10.15 -12.16 -8.02
C ASN A 48 -8.94 -13.08 -8.32
N VAL A 49 -7.81 -12.82 -7.66
CA VAL A 49 -6.62 -13.68 -7.66
C VAL A 49 -6.57 -14.44 -6.34
N SER A 50 -6.41 -15.77 -6.40
CA SER A 50 -6.35 -16.62 -5.22
C SER A 50 -5.20 -16.21 -4.31
N VAL A 51 -5.49 -15.97 -3.04
CA VAL A 51 -4.45 -15.84 -2.02
C VAL A 51 -3.98 -17.24 -1.63
N SER A 52 -2.67 -17.44 -1.45
CA SER A 52 -2.09 -18.75 -1.11
C SER A 52 -2.59 -19.34 0.23
N CYS A 53 -3.24 -18.51 1.06
CA CYS A 53 -3.94 -18.87 2.29
C CYS A 53 -5.40 -19.33 2.08
N GLU A 54 -5.97 -19.25 0.87
CA GLU A 54 -7.31 -19.79 0.58
C GLU A 54 -7.36 -21.33 0.47
N ARG A 55 -6.27 -22.03 0.78
CA ARG A 55 -6.27 -23.50 0.84
C ARG A 55 -7.23 -24.08 1.88
N ASP A 56 -7.67 -23.25 2.83
CA ASP A 56 -8.68 -23.61 3.84
C ASP A 56 -10.01 -22.85 3.65
N ALA A 57 -10.28 -22.30 2.46
CA ALA A 57 -11.59 -21.73 2.13
C ALA A 57 -12.63 -22.82 1.80
N GLU A 58 -12.72 -23.84 2.65
CA GLU A 58 -13.95 -24.63 2.73
C GLU A 58 -15.02 -23.71 3.36
N ILE A 59 -16.11 -23.50 2.63
CA ILE A 59 -17.36 -22.85 3.09
C ILE A 59 -17.32 -21.30 3.13
N VAL A 60 -17.01 -20.64 2.01
CA VAL A 60 -17.59 -19.31 1.73
C VAL A 60 -18.52 -19.45 0.55
N ASP A 61 -19.82 -19.26 0.79
CA ASP A 61 -20.85 -19.23 -0.25
C ASP A 61 -20.41 -18.27 -1.39
N PRO A 62 -20.35 -18.73 -2.65
CA PRO A 62 -20.02 -17.89 -3.80
C PRO A 62 -20.88 -16.63 -3.90
N SER A 63 -22.12 -16.65 -3.39
CA SER A 63 -23.02 -15.49 -3.32
C SER A 63 -22.53 -14.38 -2.37
N GLN A 64 -21.58 -14.70 -1.49
CA GLN A 64 -21.03 -13.80 -0.48
C GLN A 64 -19.62 -13.27 -0.82
N ARG A 65 -19.05 -13.67 -1.97
CA ARG A 65 -17.78 -13.12 -2.46
C ARG A 65 -18.03 -11.72 -3.03
N VAL A 66 -17.60 -10.70 -2.30
CA VAL A 66 -17.60 -9.30 -2.77
C VAL A 66 -16.28 -9.06 -3.51
N SER A 67 -16.10 -9.73 -4.65
CA SER A 67 -14.97 -9.36 -5.52
C SER A 67 -15.31 -8.05 -6.23
N LEU A 68 -14.33 -7.16 -6.31
CA LEU A 68 -14.44 -5.89 -7.03
C LEU A 68 -13.71 -5.98 -8.37
N HIS A 69 -13.74 -7.16 -9.01
CA HIS A 69 -12.96 -7.40 -10.21
C HIS A 69 -13.50 -6.60 -11.40
N GLY A 70 -12.66 -6.41 -12.41
CA GLY A 70 -13.04 -5.76 -13.67
C GLY A 70 -12.94 -4.23 -13.63
N SER A 71 -12.93 -3.63 -14.82
CA SER A 71 -12.64 -2.20 -15.00
C SER A 71 -13.68 -1.27 -14.37
N LYS A 72 -14.97 -1.66 -14.34
CA LYS A 72 -16.04 -0.85 -13.74
C LYS A 72 -15.84 -0.57 -12.25
N ASN A 73 -15.14 -1.46 -11.56
CA ASN A 73 -14.89 -1.40 -10.12
C ASN A 73 -13.52 -0.80 -9.77
N GLU A 74 -12.71 -0.43 -10.77
CA GLU A 74 -11.34 0.06 -10.58
C GLU A 74 -11.30 1.31 -9.68
N GLU A 75 -12.19 2.26 -9.89
CA GLU A 75 -12.30 3.46 -9.05
C GLU A 75 -12.68 3.13 -7.59
N GLY A 76 -13.58 2.15 -7.41
CA GLY A 76 -13.95 1.64 -6.10
C GLY A 76 -12.77 0.99 -5.37
N ARG A 77 -12.01 0.14 -6.06
CA ARG A 77 -10.78 -0.46 -5.53
C ARG A 77 -9.76 0.61 -5.13
N MET A 78 -9.53 1.61 -5.97
CA MET A 78 -8.62 2.72 -5.66
C MET A 78 -9.09 3.56 -4.47
N THR A 79 -10.39 3.76 -4.30
CA THR A 79 -10.95 4.44 -3.12
C THR A 79 -10.61 3.69 -1.85
N ILE A 80 -10.74 2.36 -1.86
CA ILE A 80 -10.38 1.49 -0.74
C ILE A 80 -8.87 1.55 -0.45
N TYR A 81 -8.03 1.40 -1.48
CA TYR A 81 -6.57 1.41 -1.31
C TYR A 81 -6.06 2.76 -0.77
N LYS A 82 -6.59 3.88 -1.27
CA LYS A 82 -6.25 5.23 -0.76
C LYS A 82 -6.64 5.39 0.70
N PHE A 83 -7.81 4.91 1.09
CA PHE A 83 -8.25 4.96 2.49
C PHE A 83 -7.29 4.19 3.40
N MET A 84 -6.93 2.95 3.05
CA MET A 84 -5.97 2.16 3.83
C MET A 84 -4.58 2.81 3.87
N LEU A 85 -4.07 3.28 2.73
CA LEU A 85 -2.77 3.97 2.67
C LEU A 85 -2.74 5.26 3.50
N SER A 86 -3.87 5.96 3.64
CA SER A 86 -3.92 7.21 4.40
C SER A 86 -3.62 7.04 5.89
N THR A 87 -3.64 5.80 6.39
CA THR A 87 -3.30 5.50 7.79
C THR A 87 -1.86 5.03 7.97
N PHE A 88 -1.06 4.94 6.90
CA PHE A 88 0.30 4.41 6.96
C PHE A 88 1.32 5.50 7.26
N ASP A 89 2.25 5.20 8.16
CA ASP A 89 3.50 5.93 8.27
C ASP A 89 4.48 5.54 7.14
N ASP A 90 5.61 6.25 7.05
CA ASP A 90 6.58 6.00 5.98
C ASP A 90 7.23 4.61 6.05
N ARG A 91 7.30 4.00 7.25
CA ARG A 91 7.80 2.62 7.42
C ARG A 91 6.82 1.62 6.82
N LEU A 92 5.52 1.74 7.12
CA LEU A 92 4.49 0.88 6.56
C LEU A 92 4.37 1.06 5.04
N LYS A 93 4.51 2.28 4.52
CA LYS A 93 4.58 2.54 3.07
C LYS A 93 5.75 1.81 2.43
N PHE A 94 6.94 1.86 3.03
CA PHE A 94 8.10 1.08 2.56
C PHE A 94 7.81 -0.41 2.50
N THR A 95 7.33 -0.95 3.62
CA THR A 95 7.05 -2.38 3.77
C THR A 95 6.03 -2.82 2.73
N LEU A 96 5.00 -2.02 2.47
CA LEU A 96 4.04 -2.30 1.41
C LEU A 96 4.68 -2.32 0.02
N MET A 97 5.54 -1.35 -0.32
CA MET A 97 6.26 -1.36 -1.61
C MET A 97 7.09 -2.64 -1.78
N ALA A 98 7.85 -3.02 -0.74
CA ALA A 98 8.63 -4.26 -0.74
C ALA A 98 7.75 -5.51 -0.86
N HIS A 99 6.58 -5.53 -0.19
CA HIS A 99 5.61 -6.62 -0.31
C HIS A 99 4.97 -6.69 -1.70
N ILE A 100 4.64 -5.57 -2.34
CA ILE A 100 4.16 -5.56 -3.74
C ILE A 100 5.23 -6.16 -4.65
N CYS A 101 6.50 -5.78 -4.48
CA CYS A 101 7.61 -6.36 -5.23
C CYS A 101 7.70 -7.88 -5.03
N THR A 102 7.78 -8.33 -3.78
CA THR A 102 8.07 -9.73 -3.44
C THR A 102 6.89 -10.69 -3.60
N GLN A 103 5.65 -10.23 -3.38
CA GLN A 103 4.45 -11.07 -3.34
C GLN A 103 3.58 -10.96 -4.60
N ILE A 104 3.78 -9.94 -5.44
CA ILE A 104 3.02 -9.76 -6.68
C ILE A 104 3.96 -9.74 -7.89
N ILE A 105 4.89 -8.78 -7.94
CA ILE A 105 5.74 -8.55 -9.11
C ILE A 105 6.67 -9.75 -9.37
N CYS A 106 7.43 -10.19 -8.37
CA CYS A 106 8.35 -11.33 -8.51
C CYS A 106 7.62 -12.66 -8.85
N PRO A 107 6.48 -13.01 -8.21
CA PRO A 107 5.68 -14.17 -8.61
C PRO A 107 5.17 -14.11 -10.05
N ILE A 108 4.81 -12.93 -10.57
CA ILE A 108 4.43 -12.76 -11.98
C ILE A 108 5.63 -12.99 -12.90
N MET A 109 6.77 -12.35 -12.62
CA MET A 109 7.97 -12.48 -13.46
C MET A 109 8.56 -13.90 -13.46
N SER A 110 8.43 -14.62 -12.35
CA SER A 110 8.84 -16.04 -12.23
C SER A 110 7.81 -17.03 -12.79
N GLY A 111 6.66 -16.55 -13.27
CA GLY A 111 5.60 -17.40 -13.82
C GLY A 111 4.74 -18.14 -12.79
N LYS A 112 4.94 -17.89 -11.48
CA LYS A 112 4.08 -18.44 -10.41
C LYS A 112 2.65 -17.87 -10.47
N LEU A 113 2.52 -16.60 -10.88
CA LEU A 113 1.25 -15.98 -11.26
C LEU A 113 1.24 -15.79 -12.76
N ASN A 114 0.20 -16.31 -13.43
CA ASN A 114 0.11 -16.26 -14.89
C ASN A 114 -0.20 -14.83 -15.36
N TYR A 115 0.79 -14.15 -15.94
CA TYR A 115 0.64 -12.80 -16.49
C TYR A 115 -0.46 -12.67 -17.55
N GLU A 116 -0.76 -13.74 -18.30
CA GLU A 116 -1.79 -13.71 -19.35
C GLU A 116 -3.22 -13.86 -18.78
N ASP A 117 -3.36 -14.17 -17.49
CA ASP A 117 -4.67 -14.15 -16.82
C ASP A 117 -5.15 -12.69 -16.65
N PRO A 118 -6.35 -12.33 -17.15
CA PRO A 118 -6.90 -10.98 -16.99
C PRO A 118 -6.98 -10.48 -15.54
N CYS A 119 -7.21 -11.37 -14.58
CA CYS A 119 -7.27 -11.04 -13.15
C CYS A 119 -5.87 -10.69 -12.61
N VAL A 120 -4.85 -11.45 -13.00
CA VAL A 120 -3.45 -11.19 -12.63
C VAL A 120 -2.93 -9.92 -13.32
N PHE A 121 -3.31 -9.69 -14.57
CA PHE A 121 -3.00 -8.46 -15.28
C PHE A 121 -3.60 -7.23 -14.58
N ALA A 122 -4.87 -7.32 -14.16
CA ALA A 122 -5.54 -6.26 -13.40
C ALA A 122 -4.89 -6.04 -12.02
N LEU A 123 -4.51 -7.12 -11.33
CA LEU A 123 -3.76 -7.05 -10.07
C LEU A 123 -2.43 -6.30 -10.23
N LEU A 124 -1.66 -6.60 -11.29
CA LEU A 124 -0.42 -5.89 -11.55
C LEU A 124 -0.67 -4.42 -11.87
N LYS A 125 -1.68 -4.11 -12.69
CA LYS A 125 -2.09 -2.73 -12.98
C LYS A 125 -2.41 -1.97 -11.69
N ASP A 126 -3.29 -2.50 -10.85
CA ASP A 126 -3.67 -1.90 -9.57
C ASP A 126 -2.44 -1.68 -8.67
N SER A 127 -1.54 -2.66 -8.60
CA SER A 127 -0.31 -2.58 -7.80
C SER A 127 0.59 -1.43 -8.26
N LEU A 128 0.76 -1.26 -9.58
CA LEU A 128 1.54 -0.16 -10.14
C LEU A 128 0.88 1.20 -9.89
N VAL A 129 -0.46 1.28 -10.00
CA VAL A 129 -1.20 2.50 -9.68
C VAL A 129 -1.01 2.84 -8.21
N VAL A 130 -1.18 1.86 -7.30
CA VAL A 130 -0.94 2.02 -5.86
C VAL A 130 0.46 2.57 -5.57
N MET A 131 1.50 2.02 -6.21
CA MET A 131 2.88 2.49 -6.06
C MET A 131 3.13 3.91 -6.61
N SER A 132 2.20 4.45 -7.39
CA SER A 132 2.26 5.83 -7.95
C SER A 132 1.35 6.83 -7.23
N LEU A 133 0.52 6.37 -6.28
CA LEU A 133 -0.39 7.22 -5.53
C LEU A 133 0.36 8.21 -4.64
N LYS A 134 -0.20 9.41 -4.41
CA LYS A 134 0.39 10.38 -3.49
C LYS A 134 0.44 9.86 -2.05
N GLU A 135 -0.50 9.00 -1.67
CA GLU A 135 -0.63 8.44 -0.33
C GLU A 135 0.53 7.48 0.00
N ILE A 136 1.13 6.82 -1.00
CA ILE A 136 2.30 5.95 -0.80
C ILE A 136 3.62 6.72 -0.92
N LYS A 137 3.59 7.95 -1.47
CA LYS A 137 4.79 8.79 -1.52
C LYS A 137 5.26 9.08 -0.10
N LEU A 138 6.56 8.96 0.06
CA LEU A 138 7.24 9.10 1.33
C LEU A 138 7.42 10.59 1.58
N ASN A 139 6.83 11.10 2.65
CA ASN A 139 6.98 12.50 3.00
C ASN A 139 8.33 12.75 3.68
N MET A 140 9.01 11.69 4.14
CA MET A 140 10.25 11.74 4.92
C MET A 140 10.12 12.59 6.19
N ASP A 141 8.87 12.80 6.65
CA ASP A 141 8.54 13.40 7.93
C ASP A 141 8.70 12.33 8.99
N VAL A 142 9.95 12.08 9.35
CA VAL A 142 10.27 11.17 10.43
C VAL A 142 9.91 11.84 11.76
N GLY A 143 8.76 11.45 12.32
CA GLY A 143 8.43 11.54 13.74
C GLY A 143 7.95 12.91 14.24
N LYS A 144 6.63 13.07 14.36
CA LYS A 144 6.05 13.71 15.55
C LYS A 144 5.91 12.60 16.59
N GLY A 145 6.84 12.52 17.54
CA GLY A 145 6.58 11.79 18.77
C GLY A 145 5.42 12.45 19.53
N PRO A 146 4.66 11.71 20.35
CA PRO A 146 3.70 12.30 21.27
C PRO A 146 4.51 12.94 22.40
N ASP A 147 4.67 14.26 22.37
CA ASP A 147 4.83 15.16 23.52
C ASP A 147 5.59 16.41 23.08
N GLU A 148 4.85 17.43 22.62
CA GLU A 148 5.25 18.83 22.75
C GLU A 148 3.97 19.67 22.90
N GLU A 149 3.35 19.63 24.08
CA GLU A 149 2.51 20.72 24.58
C GLU A 149 3.41 21.68 25.40
N GLU A 150 3.42 22.96 24.98
CA GLU A 150 3.68 24.25 25.69
C GLU A 150 4.57 24.24 26.97
N GLU A 151 5.59 25.08 27.22
CA GLU A 151 5.77 26.55 27.02
C GLU A 151 7.20 26.99 27.55
N PRO A 152 7.61 28.28 27.74
CA PRO A 152 8.63 28.98 26.95
C PRO A 152 9.93 29.39 27.74
N PRO A 153 10.66 30.50 27.42
CA PRO A 153 12.07 30.46 27.01
C PRO A 153 13.09 30.85 28.10
N ALA A 154 14.26 30.21 28.13
CA ALA A 154 15.48 30.84 28.64
C ALA A 154 16.76 30.14 28.14
N LEU A 155 17.56 30.93 27.44
CA LEU A 155 18.93 30.70 26.98
C LEU A 155 19.85 30.09 28.05
N VAL A 156 20.32 28.84 27.87
CA VAL A 156 21.67 28.37 28.27
C VAL A 156 22.05 27.13 27.43
N VAL A 157 23.10 27.24 26.63
CA VAL A 157 23.87 26.14 25.99
C VAL A 157 23.03 25.05 25.32
N VAL A 158 22.32 25.40 24.25
CA VAL A 158 21.84 24.41 23.28
C VAL A 158 23.04 24.09 22.39
N ILE A 159 23.75 22.98 22.66
CA ILE A 159 24.47 22.28 21.58
C ILE A 159 23.35 21.80 20.66
N ASP A 160 22.99 22.71 19.75
CA ASP A 160 22.07 22.66 18.64
C ASP A 160 21.25 21.36 18.57
N SER A 161 20.27 21.20 19.47
CA SER A 161 19.32 20.07 19.46
C SER A 161 18.60 19.99 18.11
N THR A 162 18.40 21.16 17.49
CA THR A 162 17.94 21.34 16.12
C THR A 162 18.90 20.76 15.08
N PHE A 163 20.21 20.94 15.20
CA PHE A 163 21.21 20.29 14.33
C PHE A 163 21.30 18.79 14.54
N ILE A 164 21.26 18.31 15.79
CA ILE A 164 21.25 16.87 16.10
C ILE A 164 19.99 16.21 15.49
N GLN A 165 18.83 16.87 15.61
CA GLN A 165 17.58 16.39 15.02
C GLN A 165 17.61 16.44 13.48
N ALA A 166 18.18 17.49 12.88
CA ALA A 166 18.35 17.59 11.43
C ALA A 166 19.30 16.51 10.89
N ALA A 167 20.43 16.27 11.57
CA ALA A 167 21.37 15.21 11.23
C ALA A 167 20.75 13.81 11.36
N ALA A 168 19.96 13.56 12.42
CA ALA A 168 19.22 12.31 12.58
C ALA A 168 18.18 12.11 11.46
N LYS A 169 17.43 13.16 11.09
CA LYS A 169 16.48 13.13 9.97
C LYS A 169 17.15 12.81 8.64
N GLU A 170 18.28 13.45 8.33
CA GLU A 170 19.03 13.17 7.10
C GLU A 170 19.63 11.77 7.10
N MET A 171 20.13 11.27 8.23
CA MET A 171 20.62 9.90 8.34
C MET A 171 19.51 8.87 8.09
N ILE A 172 18.32 9.06 8.69
CA ILE A 172 17.18 8.16 8.48
C ILE A 172 16.73 8.20 7.02
N LYS A 173 16.73 9.38 6.41
CA LYS A 173 16.44 9.57 4.99
C LYS A 173 17.43 8.86 4.08
N GLU A 174 18.72 8.91 4.39
CA GLU A 174 19.75 8.19 3.64
C GLU A 174 19.59 6.68 3.78
N THR A 175 19.36 6.17 4.99
CA THR A 175 19.11 4.74 5.23
C THR A 175 17.87 4.27 4.47
N PHE A 176 16.81 5.05 4.48
CA PHE A 176 15.58 4.72 3.77
C PHE A 176 15.79 4.72 2.25
N ARG A 177 16.49 5.71 1.71
CA ARG A 177 16.83 5.78 0.29
C ARG A 177 17.68 4.57 -0.14
N LYS A 178 18.66 4.17 0.70
CA LYS A 178 19.45 2.95 0.49
C LYS A 178 18.55 1.72 0.47
N ALA A 179 17.64 1.59 1.42
CA ALA A 179 16.68 0.49 1.46
C ALA A 179 15.76 0.45 0.21
N MET A 180 15.31 1.60 -0.29
CA MET A 180 14.56 1.65 -1.56
C MET A 180 15.38 1.12 -2.74
N ILE A 181 16.64 1.53 -2.85
CA ILE A 181 17.56 1.10 -3.92
C ILE A 181 17.88 -0.40 -3.80
N GLU A 182 17.94 -0.93 -2.59
CA GLU A 182 18.28 -2.33 -2.33
C GLU A 182 17.09 -3.28 -2.49
N TYR A 183 15.92 -2.91 -1.99
CA TYR A 183 14.78 -3.84 -1.85
C TYR A 183 13.64 -3.61 -2.86
N VAL A 184 13.46 -2.40 -3.38
CA VAL A 184 12.31 -2.06 -4.25
C VAL A 184 12.76 -1.85 -5.70
N MET A 185 13.80 -1.06 -5.91
CA MET A 185 14.26 -0.68 -7.24
C MET A 185 14.68 -1.86 -8.13
N PRO A 186 15.37 -2.92 -7.64
CA PRO A 186 15.78 -4.02 -8.51
C PRO A 186 14.58 -4.72 -9.15
N ALA A 187 13.54 -5.02 -8.35
CA ALA A 187 12.32 -5.64 -8.84
C ALA A 187 11.56 -4.76 -9.86
N LEU A 188 11.56 -3.44 -9.68
CA LEU A 188 10.92 -2.53 -10.65
C LEU A 188 11.70 -2.41 -11.96
N LEU A 189 13.03 -2.47 -11.91
CA LEU A 189 13.88 -2.46 -13.09
C LEU A 189 13.77 -3.78 -13.86
N ASP A 190 13.75 -4.91 -13.18
CA ASP A 190 13.51 -6.22 -13.79
C ASP A 190 12.12 -6.28 -14.42
N LEU A 191 11.10 -5.74 -13.73
CA LEU A 191 9.75 -5.63 -14.26
C LEU A 191 9.70 -4.78 -15.53
N ARG A 192 10.51 -3.72 -15.62
CA ARG A 192 10.61 -2.91 -16.85
C ARG A 192 11.09 -3.75 -18.02
N VAL A 193 12.10 -4.59 -17.83
CA VAL A 193 12.62 -5.51 -18.86
C VAL A 193 11.52 -6.48 -19.27
N PHE A 194 10.92 -7.16 -18.29
CA PHE A 194 9.82 -8.11 -18.51
C PHE A 194 8.64 -7.51 -19.31
N LEU A 195 8.15 -6.32 -18.92
CA LEU A 195 7.05 -5.65 -19.61
C LEU A 195 7.44 -5.16 -21.01
N THR A 196 8.73 -4.90 -21.26
CA THR A 196 9.23 -4.52 -22.59
C THR A 196 9.23 -5.71 -23.52
N GLU A 197 9.73 -6.86 -23.07
CA GLU A 197 9.70 -8.12 -23.82
C GLU A 197 8.28 -8.56 -24.15
N LYS A 198 7.37 -8.45 -23.16
CA LYS A 198 5.94 -8.73 -23.33
C LYS A 198 5.19 -7.69 -24.16
N ARG A 199 5.84 -6.58 -24.55
CA ARG A 199 5.22 -5.43 -25.25
C ARG A 199 3.96 -4.92 -24.52
N SER A 200 4.00 -4.95 -23.19
CA SER A 200 2.84 -4.66 -22.35
C SER A 200 2.41 -3.19 -22.41
N SER A 201 1.10 -2.96 -22.25
CA SER A 201 0.54 -1.63 -22.00
C SER A 201 0.83 -1.09 -20.60
N LEU A 202 1.24 -1.95 -19.66
CA LEU A 202 1.58 -1.57 -18.27
C LEU A 202 2.92 -0.84 -18.12
N ARG A 203 3.67 -0.65 -19.22
CA ARG A 203 4.89 0.18 -19.23
C ARG A 203 4.61 1.62 -18.78
N GLY A 204 3.49 2.21 -19.22
CA GLY A 204 3.09 3.57 -18.82
C GLY A 204 2.85 3.72 -17.31
N PRO A 205 1.98 2.87 -16.72
CA PRO A 205 1.81 2.78 -15.27
C PRO A 205 3.14 2.59 -14.50
N LEU A 206 4.02 1.69 -14.94
CA LEU A 206 5.33 1.50 -14.32
C LEU A 206 6.18 2.79 -14.34
N TYR A 207 6.24 3.49 -15.48
CA TYR A 207 7.00 4.74 -15.57
C TYR A 207 6.47 5.85 -14.64
N SER A 208 5.21 5.77 -14.22
CA SER A 208 4.62 6.74 -13.30
C SER A 208 5.14 6.58 -11.87
N ILE A 209 5.71 5.43 -11.52
CA ILE A 209 6.33 5.19 -10.20
C ILE A 209 7.65 5.95 -10.06
N PHE A 210 8.38 6.11 -11.16
CA PHE A 210 9.68 6.81 -11.17
C PHE A 210 9.54 8.35 -11.25
N ARG A 211 8.32 8.90 -11.17
CA ARG A 211 8.02 10.34 -11.22
C ARG A 211 7.59 10.88 -9.85
#